data_AF-A0A3P3RLV6-F1
#
_entry.id   AF-A0A3P3RLV6-F1
#
_cell.length_a   1.000
_cell.length_b   1.000
_cell.length_c   1.000
_cell.angle_alpha   90.00
_cell.angle_beta   90.00
_cell.angle_gamma   90.00
#
_symmetry.space_group_name_H-M   'P 1'
#
loop_
_entity.id
_entity.type
_entity.pdbx_description
1 polymer ?
#
loop_
_entity_poly.entity_id
_entity_poly.type
_entity_poly.pdbx_seq_one_letter_code
_entity_poly.pdbx_strand_id
1 'polypeptide(L)'
;MTAPATKTLQATLAPPTAHKEHRLQRTVATYRRALSEAFDSGADTQSAVNNVVTPYNLTGHAKNALKSYVPKLRKTYNAEELDDGHPVRFTNQGWRLDHSEDRTHEFCWRVPQAGRGNAFWIPLRINPAQESLWADLLDGDVSVGEFRLQEHRTNWVLHVTVEYEVAE
;
A
#
# COMPACT_ATOMS: atom_id res chain seq x y z
N MET A 1 -12.20 3.81 -29.42
CA MET A 1 -11.11 4.57 -28.76
C MET A 1 -10.90 3.94 -27.40
N THR A 2 -9.69 3.59 -26.98
CA THR A 2 -9.47 3.03 -25.63
C THR A 2 -9.44 4.16 -24.59
N ALA A 3 -10.19 4.00 -23.50
CA ALA A 3 -10.19 4.94 -22.37
C ALA A 3 -9.47 4.31 -21.17
N PRO A 4 -8.59 5.04 -20.46
CA PRO A 4 -7.97 4.52 -19.25
C PRO A 4 -9.02 4.41 -18.14
N ALA A 5 -9.16 3.21 -17.59
CA ALA A 5 -10.00 2.93 -16.44
C ALA A 5 -9.13 2.59 -15.22
N THR A 6 -9.63 2.94 -14.03
CA THR A 6 -8.97 2.61 -12.76
C THR A 6 -9.86 1.70 -11.95
N LYS A 7 -9.28 0.63 -11.39
CA LYS A 7 -9.97 -0.28 -10.47
C LYS A 7 -9.10 -0.58 -9.26
N THR A 8 -9.74 -0.80 -8.10
CA THR A 8 -9.05 -1.22 -6.89
C THR A 8 -9.23 -2.73 -6.70
N LEU A 9 -8.12 -3.45 -6.78
CA LEU A 9 -8.07 -4.87 -6.43
C LEU A 9 -7.96 -5.03 -4.92
N GLN A 10 -8.56 -6.09 -4.40
CA GLN A 10 -8.54 -6.44 -2.99
C GLN A 10 -8.02 -7.86 -2.80
N ALA A 11 -7.10 -8.02 -1.86
CA ALA A 11 -6.66 -9.31 -1.37
C ALA A 11 -6.56 -9.29 0.15
N THR A 12 -6.99 -10.37 0.79
CA THR A 12 -6.72 -10.58 2.22
C THR A 12 -5.39 -11.31 2.36
N LEU A 13 -4.58 -10.95 3.34
CA LEU A 13 -3.36 -11.71 3.61
C LEU A 13 -3.75 -13.09 4.19
N ALA A 14 -3.11 -14.15 3.71
CA ALA A 14 -3.12 -15.41 4.44
C ALA A 14 -2.51 -15.17 5.84
N PRO A 15 -2.96 -15.91 6.89
CA PRO A 15 -2.52 -15.67 8.26
C PRO A 15 -0.99 -15.57 8.36
N PRO A 16 -0.45 -14.38 8.71
CA PRO A 16 0.99 -14.21 8.82
C PRO A 16 1.52 -15.02 10.00
N THR A 17 2.78 -15.43 9.93
CA THR A 17 3.46 -15.92 11.14
C THR A 17 3.56 -14.77 12.16
N ALA A 18 3.60 -15.08 13.45
CA ALA A 18 3.69 -14.05 14.51
C ALA A 18 4.82 -13.04 14.27
N HIS A 19 5.98 -13.51 13.79
CA HIS A 19 7.10 -12.62 13.44
C HIS A 19 6.77 -11.67 12.27
N LYS A 20 6.08 -12.15 11.23
CA LYS A 20 5.65 -11.31 10.10
C LYS A 20 4.58 -10.32 10.55
N GLU A 21 3.63 -10.76 11.37
CA GLU A 21 2.57 -9.92 11.93
C GLU A 21 3.12 -8.75 12.74
N HIS A 22 4.05 -9.02 13.68
CA HIS A 22 4.70 -7.95 14.44
C HIS A 22 5.44 -6.94 13.56
N ARG A 23 6.03 -7.37 12.45
CA ARG A 23 6.66 -6.44 11.48
C ARG A 23 5.64 -5.59 10.74
N LEU A 24 4.48 -6.15 10.38
CA LEU A 24 3.38 -5.39 9.79
C LEU A 24 2.85 -4.35 10.78
N GLN A 25 2.54 -4.75 12.02
CA GLN A 25 2.08 -3.86 13.08
C GLN A 25 3.08 -2.73 13.35
N ARG A 26 4.37 -3.04 13.44
CA ARG A 26 5.42 -2.01 13.60
C ARG A 26 5.45 -1.04 12.43
N THR A 27 5.28 -1.53 11.21
CA THR A 27 5.21 -0.67 10.01
C THR A 27 4.00 0.27 10.09
N VAL A 28 2.83 -0.25 10.46
CA VAL A 28 1.60 0.53 10.61
C VAL A 28 1.72 1.57 11.70
N ALA A 29 2.18 1.19 12.89
CA ALA A 29 2.38 2.13 14.00
C ALA A 29 3.36 3.25 13.64
N THR A 30 4.48 2.89 13.00
CA THR A 30 5.48 3.89 12.55
C THR A 30 4.91 4.82 11.49
N TYR A 31 4.12 4.28 10.56
CA TYR A 31 3.48 5.06 9.50
C TYR A 31 2.44 6.03 10.06
N ARG A 32 1.55 5.57 10.94
CA ARG A 32 0.51 6.41 11.55
C ARG A 32 1.10 7.53 12.40
N ARG A 33 2.19 7.27 13.12
CA ARG A 33 2.91 8.31 13.86
C ARG A 33 3.50 9.37 12.93
N ALA A 34 4.16 8.95 11.83
CA ALA A 34 4.70 9.87 10.83
C ALA A 34 3.60 10.68 10.13
N LEU A 35 2.46 10.05 9.83
CA LEU A 35 1.29 10.70 9.24
C LEU A 35 0.72 11.78 10.17
N SER A 36 0.51 11.43 11.44
CA SER A 36 -0.06 12.34 12.43
C SER A 36 0.86 13.54 12.66
N GLU A 37 2.16 13.32 12.87
CA GLU A 37 3.12 14.41 13.05
C GLU A 37 3.20 15.34 11.82
N ALA A 38 3.16 14.77 10.61
CA ALA A 38 3.15 15.57 9.38
C ALA A 38 1.86 16.38 9.22
N PHE A 39 0.72 15.82 9.62
CA PHE A 39 -0.58 16.49 9.55
C PHE A 39 -0.74 17.60 10.61
N ASP A 40 -0.29 17.33 11.83
CA ASP A 40 -0.36 18.23 12.99
C ASP A 40 0.63 19.39 12.87
N SER A 41 1.79 19.17 12.25
CA SER A 41 2.74 20.25 11.94
C SER A 41 2.23 21.27 10.90
N GLY A 42 1.08 21.00 10.27
CA GLY A 42 0.52 21.85 9.21
C GLY A 42 1.30 21.78 7.90
N ALA A 43 2.09 20.73 7.69
CA ALA A 43 2.91 20.58 6.47
C ALA A 43 2.04 20.48 5.21
N ASP A 44 2.07 21.52 4.38
CA ASP A 44 1.16 21.67 3.24
C ASP A 44 1.86 21.50 1.88
N THR A 45 3.16 21.20 1.88
CA THR A 45 3.97 20.90 0.70
C THR A 45 4.71 19.57 0.85
N GLN A 46 5.06 18.94 -0.27
CA GLN A 46 5.84 17.69 -0.24
C GLN A 46 7.17 17.84 0.50
N SER A 47 7.85 18.99 0.33
CA SER A 47 9.12 19.29 0.99
C SER A 47 8.96 19.46 2.50
N ALA A 48 7.90 20.14 2.96
CA ALA A 48 7.60 20.27 4.38
C ALA A 48 7.33 18.89 5.01
N VAL A 49 6.53 18.07 4.34
CA VAL A 49 6.24 16.69 4.79
C VAL A 49 7.52 15.84 4.80
N ASN A 50 8.39 16.01 3.80
CA ASN A 50 9.68 15.31 3.73
C ASN A 50 10.53 15.56 4.98
N ASN A 51 10.59 16.79 5.46
CA ASN A 51 11.37 17.14 6.66
C ASN A 51 10.89 16.39 7.90
N VAL A 52 9.57 16.17 8.03
CA VAL A 52 8.96 15.42 9.14
C VAL A 52 9.18 13.91 9.00
N VAL A 53 8.97 13.34 7.81
CA VAL A 53 8.97 11.88 7.63
C VAL A 53 10.36 11.27 7.42
N THR A 54 11.38 12.09 7.14
CA THR A 54 12.76 11.64 6.93
C THR A 54 13.33 10.79 8.08
N PRO A 55 13.23 11.18 9.36
CA PRO A 55 13.77 10.40 10.48
C PRO A 55 13.06 9.06 10.73
N TYR A 56 11.85 8.88 10.21
CA TYR A 56 11.07 7.66 10.45
C TYR A 56 11.67 6.44 9.74
N ASN A 57 11.64 5.28 10.40
CA ASN A 57 12.08 4.01 9.82
C ASN A 57 11.00 3.41 8.89
N LEU A 58 10.72 4.11 7.79
CA LEU A 58 9.78 3.73 6.74
C LEU A 58 10.50 3.54 5.41
N THR A 59 9.91 2.75 4.51
CA THR A 59 10.43 2.62 3.14
C THR A 59 10.36 3.95 2.41
N GLY A 60 11.24 4.14 1.42
CA GLY A 60 11.15 5.30 0.52
C GLY A 60 9.78 5.40 -0.16
N HIS A 61 9.16 4.26 -0.49
CA HIS A 61 7.83 4.18 -1.08
C HIS A 61 6.74 4.70 -0.14
N ALA A 62 6.77 4.34 1.15
CA ALA A 62 5.82 4.83 2.14
C ALA A 62 6.03 6.33 2.43
N LYS A 63 7.29 6.78 2.53
CA LYS A 63 7.62 8.19 2.70
C LYS A 63 7.15 9.03 1.51
N ASN A 64 7.36 8.57 0.29
CA ASN A 64 6.93 9.28 -0.91
C ASN A 64 5.40 9.32 -1.04
N ALA A 65 4.71 8.27 -0.61
CA ALA A 65 3.26 8.28 -0.51
C ALA A 65 2.77 9.33 0.52
N LEU A 66 3.40 9.42 1.70
CA LEU A 66 3.09 10.46 2.70
C LEU A 66 3.29 11.87 2.14
N LYS A 67 4.43 12.14 1.49
CA LYS A 67 4.73 13.44 0.87
C LYS A 67 3.64 13.89 -0.09
N SER A 68 3.08 12.95 -0.86
CA SER A 68 2.02 13.24 -1.83
C SER A 68 0.62 13.31 -1.20
N TYR A 69 0.41 12.59 -0.09
CA TYR A 69 -0.90 12.43 0.55
C TYR A 69 -1.21 13.53 1.55
N VAL A 70 -0.28 13.87 2.45
CA VAL A 70 -0.52 14.81 3.56
C VAL A 70 -1.00 16.19 3.07
N PRO A 71 -0.40 16.79 2.02
CA PRO A 71 -0.90 18.08 1.50
C PRO A 71 -2.35 18.03 1.02
N LYS A 72 -2.78 16.88 0.47
CA LYS A 72 -4.13 16.68 -0.05
C LYS A 72 -5.17 16.55 1.05
N LEU A 73 -4.78 16.08 2.24
CA LEU A 73 -5.69 15.96 3.39
C LEU A 73 -6.39 17.28 3.68
N ARG A 74 -5.62 18.37 3.81
CA ARG A 74 -6.20 19.70 4.04
C ARG A 74 -6.69 20.35 2.75
N LYS A 75 -5.87 20.36 1.69
CA LYS A 75 -6.16 21.14 0.46
C LYS A 75 -7.28 20.58 -0.40
N THR A 76 -7.45 19.26 -0.41
CA THR A 76 -8.40 18.58 -1.31
C THR A 76 -9.54 17.97 -0.52
N TYR A 77 -9.25 17.33 0.61
CA TYR A 77 -10.26 16.60 1.39
C TYR A 77 -10.82 17.42 2.56
N ASN A 78 -10.30 18.63 2.81
CA ASN A 78 -10.68 19.48 3.94
C ASN A 78 -10.72 18.72 5.28
N ALA A 79 -9.75 17.83 5.49
CA ALA A 79 -9.64 17.03 6.70
C ALA A 79 -9.22 17.91 7.88
N GLU A 80 -10.00 17.85 8.95
CA GLU A 80 -9.70 18.50 10.23
C GLU A 80 -9.02 17.55 11.21
N GLU A 81 -9.33 16.25 11.11
CA GLU A 81 -8.81 15.19 11.98
C GLU A 81 -8.41 13.94 11.17
N LEU A 82 -7.66 13.04 11.81
CA LEU A 82 -7.25 11.76 11.24
C LEU A 82 -7.90 10.60 12.00
N ASP A 83 -8.38 9.61 11.26
CA ASP A 83 -8.84 8.35 11.83
C ASP A 83 -7.67 7.43 12.24
N ASP A 84 -7.80 6.76 13.39
CA ASP A 84 -6.77 5.84 13.92
C ASP A 84 -6.57 4.60 13.04
N GLY A 85 -7.52 4.29 12.17
CA GLY A 85 -7.52 3.19 11.21
C GLY A 85 -6.81 3.48 9.90
N HIS A 86 -6.13 4.64 9.75
CA HIS A 86 -5.47 5.02 8.50
C HIS A 86 -4.57 3.91 7.93
N PRO A 87 -4.72 3.55 6.64
CA PRO A 87 -3.94 2.50 6.02
C PRO A 87 -2.53 2.98 5.68
N VAL A 88 -1.58 2.04 5.63
CA VAL A 88 -0.22 2.33 5.16
C VAL A 88 -0.26 2.44 3.64
N ARG A 89 0.03 3.62 3.10
CA ARG A 89 0.12 3.86 1.66
C ARG A 89 1.54 3.66 1.15
N PHE A 90 1.67 3.13 -0.06
CA PHE A 90 2.93 2.95 -0.77
C PHE A 90 2.80 3.39 -2.22
N THR A 91 3.86 3.97 -2.77
CA THR A 91 3.95 4.21 -4.21
C THR A 91 4.14 2.90 -4.98
N ASN A 92 3.71 2.87 -6.24
CA ASN A 92 3.84 1.74 -7.17
C ASN A 92 5.25 1.13 -7.24
N GLN A 93 6.29 1.94 -7.08
CA GLN A 93 7.70 1.49 -7.08
C GLN A 93 8.00 0.40 -6.03
N GLY A 94 7.22 0.34 -4.95
CA GLY A 94 7.36 -0.70 -3.92
C GLY A 94 6.67 -2.02 -4.27
N TRP A 95 5.93 -2.08 -5.38
CA TRP A 95 5.13 -3.23 -5.74
C TRP A 95 5.97 -4.37 -6.31
N ARG A 96 5.75 -5.57 -5.78
CA ARG A 96 6.29 -6.83 -6.28
C ARG A 96 5.31 -7.95 -5.93
N LEU A 97 4.87 -8.67 -6.95
CA LEU A 97 3.98 -9.82 -6.91
C LEU A 97 4.73 -11.03 -7.44
N ASP A 98 4.40 -12.21 -6.92
CA ASP A 98 4.92 -13.51 -7.35
C ASP A 98 3.74 -14.48 -7.43
N HIS A 99 3.79 -15.43 -8.36
CA HIS A 99 2.75 -16.43 -8.59
C HIS A 99 3.37 -17.80 -8.80
N SER A 100 2.73 -18.83 -8.26
CA SER A 100 3.11 -20.22 -8.46
C SER A 100 1.93 -21.15 -8.15
N GLU A 101 1.50 -21.91 -9.14
CA GLU A 101 0.41 -22.89 -9.05
C GLU A 101 0.70 -24.02 -8.05
N ASP A 102 1.98 -24.28 -7.75
CA ASP A 102 2.41 -25.31 -6.80
C ASP A 102 2.13 -24.94 -5.32
N ARG A 103 1.73 -23.70 -5.04
CA ARG A 103 1.50 -23.20 -3.67
C ARG A 103 0.04 -23.29 -3.31
N THR A 104 -0.25 -23.53 -2.03
CA THR A 104 -1.61 -23.45 -1.47
C THR A 104 -2.28 -22.09 -1.69
N HIS A 105 -1.47 -21.05 -1.76
CA HIS A 105 -1.87 -19.69 -2.10
C HIS A 105 -0.92 -19.23 -3.20
N GLU A 106 -1.45 -19.16 -4.42
CA GLU A 106 -0.65 -18.97 -5.63
C GLU A 106 0.03 -17.60 -5.65
N PHE A 107 -0.74 -16.56 -5.33
CA PHE A 107 -0.27 -15.19 -5.29
C PHE A 107 0.45 -14.87 -3.98
N CYS A 108 1.64 -14.31 -4.08
CA CYS A 108 2.44 -13.82 -2.96
C CYS A 108 2.83 -12.35 -3.19
N TRP A 109 2.60 -11.51 -2.18
CA TRP A 109 3.04 -10.11 -2.21
C TRP A 109 4.33 -9.94 -1.40
N ARG A 110 5.31 -9.24 -1.98
CA ARG A 110 6.54 -8.87 -1.28
C ARG A 110 6.32 -7.59 -0.49
N VAL A 111 6.13 -7.73 0.81
CA VAL A 111 5.95 -6.63 1.75
C VAL A 111 7.21 -5.75 1.78
N PRO A 112 7.12 -4.46 1.39
CA PRO A 112 8.23 -3.53 1.53
C PRO A 112 8.54 -3.29 3.01
N GLN A 113 9.81 -3.41 3.38
CA GLN A 113 10.29 -3.14 4.73
C GLN A 113 11.46 -2.17 4.69
N ALA A 114 11.57 -1.33 5.72
CA ALA A 114 12.66 -0.39 5.83
C ALA A 114 13.99 -1.14 6.05
N GLY A 115 15.07 -0.66 5.44
CA GLY A 115 16.37 -1.31 5.45
C GLY A 115 16.58 -2.35 4.35
N ARG A 116 17.84 -2.56 3.96
CA ARG A 116 18.22 -3.48 2.88
C ARG A 116 17.95 -4.93 3.30
N GLY A 117 17.29 -5.70 2.43
CA GLY A 117 17.08 -7.15 2.64
C GLY A 117 15.98 -7.53 3.64
N ASN A 118 15.26 -6.58 4.23
CA ASN A 118 14.26 -6.86 5.26
C ASN A 118 12.87 -7.25 4.73
N ALA A 119 12.65 -7.11 3.42
CA ALA A 119 11.39 -7.45 2.77
C ALA A 119 11.07 -8.95 2.91
N PHE A 120 9.79 -9.30 2.85
CA PHE A 120 9.34 -10.68 2.98
C PHE A 120 8.08 -10.93 2.18
N TRP A 121 7.84 -12.19 1.84
CA TRP A 121 6.65 -12.60 1.10
C TRP A 121 5.51 -12.99 2.05
N ILE A 122 4.31 -12.53 1.72
CA ILE A 122 3.06 -13.00 2.34
C ILE A 122 2.15 -13.55 1.24
N PRO A 123 1.61 -14.77 1.41
CA PRO A 123 0.60 -15.28 0.50
C PRO A 123 -0.70 -14.49 0.59
N LEU A 124 -1.37 -14.32 -0.54
CA LEU A 124 -2.61 -13.59 -0.69
C LEU A 124 -3.78 -14.53 -0.91
N ARG A 125 -4.94 -14.12 -0.41
CA ARG A 125 -6.25 -14.64 -0.77
C ARG A 125 -6.94 -13.57 -1.61
N ILE A 126 -6.82 -13.71 -2.93
CA ILE A 126 -7.41 -12.78 -3.89
C ILE A 126 -8.93 -12.96 -3.93
N ASN A 127 -9.65 -11.91 -4.31
CA ASN A 127 -11.06 -12.04 -4.64
C ASN A 127 -11.20 -12.75 -6.01
N PRO A 128 -11.88 -13.92 -6.09
CA PRO A 128 -12.03 -14.65 -7.36
C PRO A 128 -12.70 -13.81 -8.46
N ALA A 129 -13.59 -12.88 -8.10
CA ALA A 129 -14.22 -11.97 -9.07
C ALA A 129 -13.23 -10.96 -9.69
N GLN A 130 -12.00 -10.89 -9.21
CA GLN A 130 -10.93 -10.02 -9.68
C GLN A 130 -9.73 -10.81 -10.23
N GLU A 131 -9.82 -12.14 -10.35
CA GLU A 131 -8.71 -13.03 -10.70
C GLU A 131 -8.03 -12.65 -12.02
N SER A 132 -8.81 -12.34 -13.06
CA SER A 132 -8.25 -11.90 -14.35
C SER A 132 -7.35 -10.67 -14.20
N LEU A 133 -7.78 -9.67 -13.41
CA LEU A 133 -6.98 -8.46 -13.19
C LEU A 133 -5.74 -8.71 -12.31
N TRP A 134 -5.75 -9.76 -11.47
CA TRP A 134 -4.56 -10.19 -10.74
C TRP A 134 -3.56 -10.90 -11.65
N ALA A 135 -4.04 -11.65 -12.64
CA ALA A 135 -3.21 -12.24 -13.70
C ALA A 135 -2.63 -11.15 -14.61
N ASP A 136 -3.45 -10.23 -15.11
CA ASP A 136 -2.98 -9.11 -15.94
C ASP A 136 -1.92 -8.26 -15.19
N LEU A 137 -2.07 -8.12 -13.87
CA LEU A 137 -1.12 -7.40 -13.01
C LEU A 137 0.22 -8.14 -12.87
N LEU A 138 0.19 -9.47 -12.90
CA LEU A 138 1.37 -10.32 -12.87
C LEU A 138 2.12 -10.26 -14.20
N ASP A 139 1.38 -10.34 -15.31
CA ASP A 139 1.92 -10.34 -16.67
C ASP A 139 2.41 -8.96 -17.11
N GLY A 140 1.96 -7.89 -16.43
CA GLY A 140 2.34 -6.51 -16.69
C GLY A 140 1.44 -5.80 -17.70
N ASP A 141 0.31 -6.42 -18.06
CA ASP A 141 -0.70 -5.88 -18.96
C ASP A 141 -1.50 -4.75 -18.32
N VAL A 142 -1.53 -4.68 -16.99
CA VAL A 142 -2.07 -3.53 -16.24
C VAL A 142 -1.01 -2.91 -15.35
N SER A 143 -1.07 -1.58 -15.22
CA SER A 143 -0.09 -0.84 -14.46
C SER A 143 -0.53 -0.62 -13.01
N VAL A 144 0.43 -0.70 -12.09
CA VAL A 144 0.18 -0.52 -10.65
C VAL A 144 0.26 0.97 -10.31
N GLY A 145 -0.75 1.46 -9.60
CA GLY A 145 -0.78 2.77 -8.96
C GLY A 145 -0.36 2.75 -7.49
N GLU A 146 -1.03 3.54 -6.66
CA GLU A 146 -0.85 3.46 -5.19
C GLU A 146 -1.47 2.16 -4.65
N PHE A 147 -0.78 1.53 -3.71
CA PHE A 147 -1.33 0.41 -2.95
C PHE A 147 -1.31 0.69 -1.45
N ARG A 148 -2.23 0.05 -0.73
CA ARG A 148 -2.52 0.32 0.68
C ARG A 148 -2.64 -0.96 1.46
N LEU A 149 -1.98 -1.02 2.61
CA LEU A 149 -2.17 -2.09 3.58
C LEU A 149 -3.05 -1.56 4.73
N GLN A 150 -4.17 -2.23 4.96
CA GLN A 150 -5.12 -1.90 6.01
C GLN A 150 -5.23 -3.04 7.03
N GLU A 151 -5.12 -2.68 8.30
CA GLU A 151 -5.35 -3.58 9.42
C GLU A 151 -6.86 -3.59 9.76
N HIS A 152 -7.46 -4.78 9.83
CA HIS A 152 -8.87 -5.00 10.13
C HIS A 152 -9.04 -5.99 11.28
N ARG A 153 -9.02 -5.52 12.53
CA ARG A 153 -9.21 -6.28 13.80
C ARG A 153 -8.34 -7.54 13.94
N THR A 154 -8.61 -8.56 13.13
CA THR A 154 -7.95 -9.87 13.13
C THR A 154 -7.30 -10.22 11.78
N ASN A 155 -7.48 -9.41 10.74
CA ASN A 155 -7.01 -9.68 9.38
C ASN A 155 -6.39 -8.44 8.74
N TRP A 156 -5.70 -8.64 7.63
CA TRP A 156 -5.04 -7.58 6.87
C TRP A 156 -5.59 -7.59 5.44
N VAL A 157 -5.91 -6.41 4.91
CA VAL A 157 -6.41 -6.24 3.55
C VAL A 157 -5.43 -5.37 2.76
N LEU A 158 -5.02 -5.89 1.61
CA LEU A 158 -4.21 -5.20 0.62
C LEU A 158 -5.14 -4.66 -0.47
N HIS A 159 -5.10 -3.34 -0.65
CA HIS A 159 -5.75 -2.64 -1.75
C HIS A 159 -4.71 -2.25 -2.79
N VAL A 160 -4.94 -2.58 -4.05
CA VAL A 160 -4.01 -2.25 -5.15
C VAL A 160 -4.78 -1.49 -6.21
N THR A 161 -4.39 -0.25 -6.47
CA THR A 161 -4.96 0.50 -7.59
C THR A 161 -4.30 0.01 -8.87
N VAL A 162 -5.09 -0.39 -9.86
CA VAL A 162 -4.63 -0.78 -11.19
C VAL A 162 -5.26 0.12 -12.25
N GLU A 163 -4.47 0.46 -13.26
CA GLU A 163 -4.90 1.22 -14.44
C GLU A 163 -4.83 0.29 -15.66
N TYR A 164 -5.93 0.21 -16.41
CA TYR A 164 -6.08 -0.67 -17.56
C TYR A 164 -6.86 0.03 -18.68
N GLU A 165 -6.65 -0.39 -19.93
CA GLU A 165 -7.38 0.13 -21.08
C GLU A 165 -8.69 -0.64 -21.29
N VAL A 166 -9.80 0.08 -21.48
CA VAL A 166 -11.09 -0.53 -21.85
C VAL A 166 -11.33 -0.33 -23.33
N ALA A 167 -11.45 -1.44 -24.06
CA ALA A 167 -11.98 -1.41 -25.42
C ALA A 167 -13.49 -1.10 -25.38
N GLU A 168 -13.93 -0.14 -26.21
CA GLU A 168 -15.36 0.20 -26.40
C GLU A 168 -16.20 -0.97 -26.93
#